data_AF-A0A4Z1G8X5-F1
#
_entry.id   AF-A0A4Z1G8X5-F1
#
_cell.length_a   1.000
_cell.length_b   1.000
_cell.length_c   1.000
_cell.angle_alpha   90.00
_cell.angle_beta   90.00
_cell.angle_gamma   90.00
#
_symmetry.space_group_name_H-M   'P 1'
#
loop_
_entity.id
_entity.type
_entity.pdbx_description
1 polymer ?
#
loop_
_entity_poly.entity_id
_entity_poly.type
_entity_poly.pdbx_seq_one_letter_code
_entity_poly.pdbx_strand_id
1 'polypeptide(L)'
;MPPKGASTAKVPMRLPPLPKLRVRRPNQTDSNPCLAIMTSVLTCWASSGYNVAGCQALETQLRTCMDAPKAAAQKKNTINYHLSRMYPKIVGPRKKK
;
A
#
# COMPACT_ATOMS: atom_id res chain seq x y z
N MET A 1 14.23 -22.93 -6.32
CA MET A 1 13.69 -23.17 -4.96
C MET A 1 14.80 -22.85 -3.95
N PRO A 2 14.60 -21.96 -2.96
CA PRO A 2 15.61 -21.74 -1.93
C PRO A 2 15.66 -22.95 -0.98
N PRO A 3 16.84 -23.29 -0.43
CA PRO A 3 17.02 -24.48 0.41
C PRO A 3 16.37 -24.32 1.80
N LYS A 4 15.73 -25.39 2.28
CA LYS A 4 15.15 -25.52 3.62
C LYS A 4 16.26 -25.37 4.68
N GLY A 5 16.20 -24.32 5.50
CA GLY A 5 17.04 -24.18 6.69
C GLY A 5 17.92 -22.91 6.78
N ALA A 6 17.94 -22.06 5.74
CA ALA A 6 18.55 -20.74 5.88
C ALA A 6 17.69 -19.89 6.84
N SER A 7 18.20 -19.62 8.04
CA SER A 7 17.57 -18.71 8.98
C SER A 7 17.44 -17.33 8.30
N THR A 8 16.21 -16.96 7.94
CA THR A 8 15.85 -15.64 7.38
C THR A 8 15.94 -14.53 8.44
N ALA A 9 16.60 -14.77 9.57
CA ALA A 9 16.86 -13.80 10.60
C ALA A 9 17.99 -12.86 10.16
N LYS A 10 17.64 -11.82 9.39
CA LYS A 10 18.49 -10.62 9.31
C LYS A 10 18.73 -10.13 10.74
N VAL A 11 19.98 -10.14 11.20
CA VAL A 11 20.36 -9.50 12.46
C VAL A 11 19.93 -8.03 12.36
N PRO A 12 18.96 -7.57 13.18
CA PRO A 12 18.46 -6.21 13.03
C PRO A 12 19.53 -5.24 13.50
N MET A 13 19.93 -4.33 12.60
CA MET A 13 20.83 -3.22 12.96
C MET A 13 20.17 -2.37 14.05
N ARG A 14 20.94 -2.03 15.09
CA ARG A 14 20.48 -1.14 16.15
C ARG A 14 20.41 0.28 15.60
N LEU A 15 19.23 0.90 15.68
CA LEU A 15 19.06 2.28 15.27
C LEU A 15 19.80 3.21 16.24
N PRO A 16 20.40 4.31 15.75
CA PRO A 16 20.89 5.36 16.62
C PRO A 16 19.73 5.95 17.45
N PRO A 17 20.02 6.65 18.56
CA PRO A 17 19.00 7.24 19.41
C PRO A 17 18.18 8.30 18.63
N LEU A 18 16.97 7.92 18.23
CA LEU A 18 16.00 8.80 17.58
C LEU A 18 15.27 9.68 18.62
N PRO A 19 14.71 10.83 18.21
CA PRO A 19 13.81 11.60 19.06
C PRO A 19 12.45 10.90 19.25
N LYS A 20 11.89 10.31 18.18
CA LYS A 20 10.62 9.58 18.18
C LYS A 20 10.64 8.48 17.12
N LEU A 21 10.26 7.26 17.48
CA LEU A 21 10.08 6.15 16.53
C LEU A 21 8.65 6.17 15.97
N ARG A 22 8.51 6.44 14.67
CA ARG A 22 7.20 6.56 14.01
C ARG A 22 7.26 6.13 12.54
N VAL A 23 6.20 5.48 12.07
CA VAL A 23 5.96 5.21 10.65
C VAL A 23 5.25 6.42 10.02
N ARG A 24 5.84 6.99 8.98
CA ARG A 24 5.33 8.21 8.32
C ARG A 24 3.98 8.01 7.63
N ARG A 25 3.80 6.86 6.96
CA ARG A 25 2.54 6.45 6.30
C ARG A 25 2.11 5.09 6.86
N PRO A 26 1.32 5.06 7.94
CA PRO A 26 0.96 3.82 8.62
C PRO A 26 -0.16 3.03 7.94
N ASN A 27 -0.95 3.70 7.08
CA ASN A 27 -1.99 3.08 6.29
C ASN A 27 -1.49 2.85 4.86
N GLN A 28 -1.97 1.79 4.23
CA GLN A 28 -1.80 1.61 2.78
C GLN A 28 -2.63 2.67 2.05
N THR A 29 -2.11 3.13 0.92
CA THR A 29 -2.86 3.99 0.01
C THR A 29 -3.69 3.09 -0.89
N ASP A 30 -5.00 3.04 -0.66
CA ASP A 30 -5.91 2.36 -1.58
C ASP A 30 -5.90 3.08 -2.92
N SER A 31 -5.50 2.38 -3.98
CA SER A 31 -5.62 2.86 -5.35
C SER A 31 -7.09 2.80 -5.79
N ASN A 32 -7.53 3.77 -6.58
CA ASN A 32 -8.90 3.79 -7.10
C ASN A 32 -9.12 2.55 -8.01
N PRO A 33 -10.13 1.70 -7.72
CA PRO A 33 -10.38 0.46 -8.45
C PRO A 33 -10.70 0.67 -9.94
N CYS A 34 -11.26 1.82 -10.30
CA CYS A 34 -11.64 2.11 -11.69
C CYS A 34 -10.45 2.49 -12.57
N LEU A 35 -9.28 2.82 -11.99
CA LEU A 35 -8.10 3.17 -12.76
C LEU A 35 -7.57 1.97 -13.57
N ALA A 36 -7.59 0.76 -13.00
CA ALA A 36 -7.16 -0.44 -13.72
C ALA A 36 -8.08 -0.77 -14.91
N ILE A 37 -9.39 -0.59 -14.72
CA ILE A 37 -10.37 -0.80 -15.79
C ILE A 37 -10.21 0.28 -16.86
N MET A 38 -10.02 1.53 -16.46
CA MET A 38 -9.77 2.64 -17.39
C MET A 38 -8.50 2.40 -18.23
N THR A 39 -7.40 1.95 -17.63
CA THR A 39 -6.20 1.59 -18.39
C THR A 39 -6.44 0.44 -19.35
N SER A 40 -7.35 -0.49 -19.01
CA SER A 40 -7.71 -1.61 -19.88
C SER A 40 -8.51 -1.14 -21.10
N VAL A 41 -9.46 -0.20 -20.91
CA VAL A 41 -10.20 0.45 -22.01
C VAL A 41 -9.24 1.19 -22.95
N LEU A 42 -8.33 1.99 -22.40
CA LEU A 42 -7.31 2.71 -23.18
C LEU A 42 -6.41 1.76 -23.98
N THR A 43 -6.05 0.62 -23.38
CA THR A 43 -5.24 -0.42 -24.06
C THR A 43 -6.03 -1.05 -25.22
N CYS A 44 -7.32 -1.30 -25.02
CA CYS A 44 -8.20 -1.85 -26.06
C CYS A 44 -8.37 -0.88 -27.24
N TRP A 45 -8.55 0.42 -26.96
CA TRP A 45 -8.59 1.44 -28.02
C TRP A 45 -7.24 1.59 -28.73
N ALA A 46 -6.13 1.45 -28.02
CA ALA A 46 -4.79 1.50 -28.61
C ALA A 46 -4.51 0.31 -29.53
N SER A 47 -5.01 -0.89 -29.20
CA SER A 47 -4.78 -2.10 -30.01
C SER A 47 -5.74 -2.25 -31.18
N SER A 48 -7.02 -1.92 -30.97
CA SER A 48 -8.11 -2.33 -31.87
C SER A 48 -8.79 -1.15 -32.57
N GLY A 49 -8.43 0.08 -32.21
CA GLY A 49 -9.08 1.29 -32.68
C GLY A 49 -10.20 1.77 -31.75
N TYR A 50 -10.58 3.03 -31.91
CA TYR A 50 -11.61 3.67 -31.10
C TYR A 50 -12.99 3.06 -31.37
N ASN A 51 -13.75 2.79 -30.31
CA ASN A 51 -15.17 2.38 -30.38
C ASN A 51 -15.44 1.12 -31.21
N VAL A 52 -14.59 0.10 -31.08
CA VAL A 52 -14.84 -1.23 -31.66
C VAL A 52 -15.67 -2.09 -30.71
N ALA A 53 -16.49 -2.99 -31.27
CA ALA A 53 -17.34 -3.91 -30.49
C ALA A 53 -16.57 -4.74 -29.45
N GLY A 54 -15.27 -5.00 -29.69
CA GLY A 54 -14.39 -5.72 -28.76
C GLY A 54 -14.13 -4.99 -27.42
N CYS A 55 -14.28 -3.67 -27.35
CA CYS A 55 -14.03 -2.89 -26.13
C CYS A 55 -15.29 -2.62 -25.28
N GLN A 56 -16.49 -2.95 -25.80
CA GLN A 56 -17.78 -2.69 -25.14
C GLN A 56 -17.89 -3.33 -23.74
N ALA A 57 -17.33 -4.53 -23.56
CA ALA A 57 -17.31 -5.20 -22.26
C ALA A 57 -16.47 -4.43 -21.21
N LEU A 58 -15.37 -3.80 -21.63
CA LEU A 58 -14.51 -3.01 -20.74
C LEU A 58 -15.15 -1.65 -20.42
N GLU A 59 -15.84 -1.05 -21.39
CA GLU A 59 -16.57 0.21 -21.20
C GLU A 59 -17.75 0.05 -20.24
N THR A 60 -18.50 -1.06 -20.33
CA THR A 60 -19.57 -1.37 -19.37
C THR A 60 -19.03 -1.62 -17.96
N GLN A 61 -17.90 -2.33 -17.83
CA GLN A 61 -17.21 -2.50 -16.54
C GLN A 61 -16.69 -1.17 -15.96
N LEU A 62 -16.22 -0.25 -16.80
CA LEU A 62 -15.81 1.07 -16.33
C LEU A 62 -17.01 1.86 -15.79
N ARG A 63 -18.14 1.77 -16.48
CA ARG A 63 -19.38 2.43 -16.06
C ARG A 63 -19.89 1.89 -14.73
N THR A 64 -19.94 0.57 -14.56
CA THR A 64 -20.36 -0.05 -13.29
C THR A 64 -19.42 0.34 -12.14
N CYS A 65 -18.11 0.46 -12.41
CA CYS A 65 -17.16 0.92 -11.40
C CYS A 65 -17.38 2.39 -10.99
N MET A 66 -17.70 3.26 -11.94
CA MET A 66 -17.95 4.69 -11.69
C MET A 66 -19.30 4.96 -11.04
N ASP A 67 -20.31 4.14 -11.33
CA ASP A 67 -21.64 4.21 -10.72
C ASP A 67 -21.64 3.65 -9.29
N ALA A 68 -20.65 2.80 -8.93
CA ALA A 68 -20.53 2.25 -7.59
C ALA A 68 -20.18 3.34 -6.55
N PRO A 69 -20.76 3.27 -5.34
CA PRO A 69 -20.41 4.19 -4.27
C PRO A 69 -18.94 4.00 -3.84
N LYS A 70 -18.29 5.11 -3.48
CA LYS A 70 -16.91 5.07 -2.96
C LYS A 70 -16.83 4.18 -1.73
N ALA A 71 -15.82 3.31 -1.70
CA ALA A 71 -15.56 2.46 -0.55
C ALA A 71 -15.35 3.30 0.73
N ALA A 72 -15.85 2.80 1.85
CA ALA A 72 -15.68 3.45 3.14
C ALA A 72 -14.19 3.61 3.48
N ALA A 73 -13.85 4.72 4.14
CA ALA A 73 -12.48 4.97 4.58
C ALA A 73 -12.03 3.86 5.54
N GLN A 74 -10.89 3.23 5.23
CA GLN A 74 -10.31 2.19 6.07
C GLN A 74 -9.98 2.74 7.47
N LYS A 75 -10.15 1.87 8.48
CA LYS A 75 -9.80 2.21 9.86
C LYS A 75 -8.33 2.59 9.96
N LYS A 76 -8.04 3.72 10.61
CA LYS A 76 -6.66 4.20 10.79
C LYS A 76 -5.84 3.20 11.62
N ASN A 77 -4.66 2.87 11.14
CA ASN A 77 -3.71 2.02 11.83
C ASN A 77 -3.10 2.75 13.05
N THR A 78 -3.19 2.12 14.23
CA THR A 78 -2.73 2.64 15.52
C THR A 78 -1.26 2.30 15.81
N ILE A 79 -0.48 1.82 14.84
CA ILE A 79 0.93 1.44 15.04
C ILE A 79 1.77 2.52 15.75
N ASN A 80 1.59 3.79 15.40
CA ASN A 80 2.34 4.89 15.97
C ASN A 80 2.04 5.15 17.46
N TYR A 81 0.86 4.74 17.94
CA TYR A 81 0.51 4.78 19.36
C TYR A 81 1.28 3.72 20.16
N HIS A 82 1.40 2.51 19.63
CA HIS A 82 2.14 1.44 20.29
C HIS A 82 3.65 1.67 20.23
N LEU A 83 4.16 2.16 19.09
CA LEU A 83 5.59 2.47 18.92
C LEU A 83 6.07 3.55 19.89
N SER A 84 5.28 4.62 20.10
CA SER A 84 5.67 5.68 21.04
C SER A 84 5.73 5.19 22.48
N ARG A 85 4.79 4.33 22.90
CA ARG A 85 4.74 3.74 24.25
C ARG A 85 5.86 2.74 24.50
N MET A 86 6.24 1.97 23.48
CA MET A 86 7.31 0.98 23.60
C MET A 86 8.71 1.55 23.37
N TYR A 87 8.83 2.71 22.71
CA TYR A 87 10.12 3.30 22.37
C TYR A 87 11.11 3.43 23.54
N PRO A 88 10.70 3.88 24.74
CA PRO A 88 11.61 3.96 25.90
C PRO A 88 12.16 2.60 26.37
N LYS A 89 11.43 1.50 26.10
CA LYS A 89 11.81 0.14 26.49
C LYS A 89 12.71 -0.55 25.47
N ILE A 90 12.72 -0.06 24.22
CA ILE A 90 13.43 -0.69 23.08
C ILE A 90 14.69 0.11 22.72
N VAL A 91 14.71 1.41 23.01
CA VAL A 91 15.87 2.28 22.71
C VAL A 91 17.08 1.90 23.57
N GLY A 92 18.25 1.84 22.95
CA GLY A 92 19.51 1.61 23.65
C GLY A 92 19.94 2.81 24.51
N PRO A 93 21.01 2.67 25.29
CA PRO A 93 21.52 3.72 26.17
C PRO A 93 21.71 5.03 25.40
N ARG A 94 21.06 6.10 25.86
CA ARG A 94 21.20 7.43 25.28
C ARG A 94 22.35 8.16 25.97
N LYS A 95 23.24 8.80 25.21
CA LYS A 95 24.12 9.84 25.76
C LYS A 95 23.23 10.94 26.35
N LYS A 96 23.25 11.11 27.67
CA LYS A 96 22.74 12.35 28.29
C LYS A 96 23.57 13.50 27.72
N LYS A 97 22.88 14.56 27.29
CA LYS A 97 23.53 15.85 27.03
C LYS A 97 23.98 16.46 28.35
#